data_AF-A0A922FJR7-F1
#
_entry.id   AF-A0A922FJR7-F1
#
_cell.length_a   1.000
_cell.length_b   1.000
_cell.length_c   1.000
_cell.angle_alpha   90.00
_cell.angle_beta   90.00
_cell.angle_gamma   90.00
#
_symmetry.space_group_name_H-M   'P 1'
#
loop_
_entity.id
_entity.type
_entity.pdbx_description
1 polymer ?
#
loop_
_entity_poly.entity_id
_entity_poly.type
_entity_poly.pdbx_seq_one_letter_code
_entity_poly.pdbx_strand_id
1 'polypeptide(L)'
;MTSIIPVHRPPVMLWIESVLDLRMLPNPFLSFLSLCSNGDSLIMAFPKPFTLSLVSVAMFLLHAVASGIKIPSTLDGPFEPVTVPFDANLRGNAVDLPESDPRVQRRVKGFEPEQISVSLSSHYDSVWISWITGESQIGYNIKPLDPKTVLSVVRYGNLRYPLIHEATGYSLVYSQLYPFEGLQNYTSGIIHHVRLTGLKPSTLYYYRCGDPSLPAMSKIYSFRTMPVSHPRSYPDKIAVVGDLGLTYNTTTTISHLIRNKPDLVLLVGDVTYANLYLTNGTGSDCYSCSFPQTPIHETYQPRWDYWGRFMQNLISKVPIMVVEGNHEIEAQAGSQTFSAYSSRFAFPSEESGSSSTFYYSFNVGGIHFVMLGAYIAYNRSGDQYKWLERDLAIVDRSITPWLVAAWHPPWYSSYRAHYREVECMRVAMEELLYSYGVDIVFNGHLLMIWTSYCQAK
;
A
#
# COMPACT_ATOMS: atom_id res chain seq x y z
N MET A 1 -1.50 32.46 -35.83
CA MET A 1 -0.85 32.83 -34.56
C MET A 1 -1.93 33.29 -33.61
N THR A 2 -2.35 32.42 -32.71
CA THR A 2 -3.23 32.79 -31.59
C THR A 2 -2.73 31.97 -30.42
N SER A 3 -1.88 32.60 -29.63
CA SER A 3 -1.30 32.07 -28.40
C SER A 3 -2.41 31.91 -27.36
N ILE A 4 -2.63 30.69 -26.91
CA ILE A 4 -3.38 30.45 -25.67
C ILE A 4 -2.37 30.62 -24.54
N ILE A 5 -2.47 31.76 -23.86
CA ILE A 5 -1.74 32.06 -22.62
C ILE A 5 -2.28 31.12 -21.54
N PRO A 6 -1.44 30.31 -20.87
CA PRO A 6 -1.89 29.52 -19.74
C PRO A 6 -2.21 30.47 -18.58
N VAL A 7 -3.47 30.46 -18.12
CA VAL A 7 -3.89 31.16 -16.91
C VAL A 7 -3.29 30.40 -15.72
N HIS A 8 -2.20 30.92 -15.15
CA HIS A 8 -1.70 30.50 -13.84
C HIS A 8 -2.74 30.83 -12.78
N ARG A 9 -3.39 29.80 -12.22
CA ARG A 9 -4.07 29.86 -10.91
C ARG A 9 -3.17 29.16 -9.88
N PRO A 10 -3.21 29.57 -8.60
CA PRO A 10 -2.40 28.95 -7.56
C PRO A 10 -2.72 27.45 -7.45
N PRO A 11 -1.72 26.59 -7.22
CA PRO A 11 -1.94 25.16 -7.02
C PRO A 11 -2.80 24.93 -5.78
N VAL A 12 -3.83 24.09 -5.90
CA VAL A 12 -4.62 23.61 -4.76
C VAL A 12 -4.12 22.22 -4.43
N MET A 13 -3.50 22.06 -3.27
CA MET A 13 -3.07 20.75 -2.77
C MET A 13 -4.27 20.07 -2.12
N LEU A 14 -4.68 18.93 -2.68
CA LEU A 14 -5.79 18.13 -2.17
C LEU A 14 -5.28 17.09 -1.18
N TRP A 15 -5.91 17.01 -0.01
CA TRP A 15 -5.56 16.03 1.02
C TRP A 15 -6.64 14.98 1.11
N ILE A 16 -6.27 13.69 1.06
CA ILE A 16 -7.20 12.56 1.16
C ILE A 16 -6.67 11.56 2.20
N GLU A 17 -7.47 11.30 3.23
CA GLU A 17 -7.26 10.22 4.20
C GLU A 17 -7.98 8.96 3.71
N SER A 18 -7.31 7.80 3.82
CA SER A 18 -7.65 6.62 3.03
C SER A 18 -9.02 5.97 3.35
N VAL A 19 -9.82 5.82 2.29
CA VAL A 19 -10.70 4.72 1.84
C VAL A 19 -11.70 5.40 0.89
N LEU A 20 -11.46 5.33 -0.41
CA LEU A 20 -12.41 5.82 -1.40
C LEU A 20 -13.28 4.63 -1.87
N ASP A 21 -14.47 4.46 -1.30
CA ASP A 21 -15.55 3.69 -1.94
C ASP A 21 -16.82 4.56 -1.98
N LEU A 22 -17.12 5.12 -3.15
CA LEU A 22 -18.33 5.89 -3.45
C LEU A 22 -19.64 5.06 -3.33
N ARG A 23 -19.59 3.86 -2.74
CA ARG A 23 -20.73 2.94 -2.56
C ARG A 23 -21.10 2.70 -1.09
N MET A 24 -20.48 3.36 -0.12
CA MET A 24 -20.88 3.29 1.29
C MET A 24 -22.08 4.21 1.65
N LEU A 25 -22.98 4.48 0.70
CA LEU A 25 -24.33 4.93 1.04
C LEU A 25 -25.24 3.70 1.07
N PRO A 26 -25.96 3.44 2.17
CA PRO A 26 -26.85 2.30 2.24
C PRO A 26 -28.04 2.54 1.30
N ASN A 27 -28.02 1.92 0.13
CA ASN A 27 -29.23 1.65 -0.62
C ASN A 27 -29.15 0.24 -1.21
N PRO A 28 -30.01 -0.71 -0.79
CA PRO A 28 -29.78 -2.13 -0.98
C PRO A 28 -30.32 -2.62 -2.31
N PHE A 29 -29.85 -2.11 -3.43
CA PHE A 29 -30.08 -2.73 -4.73
C PHE A 29 -28.98 -2.26 -5.65
N LEU A 30 -28.08 -3.15 -6.08
CA LEU A 30 -27.34 -3.06 -7.35
C LEU A 30 -26.36 -4.25 -7.45
N SER A 31 -26.90 -5.40 -7.81
CA SER A 31 -26.15 -6.49 -8.45
C SER A 31 -25.89 -6.12 -9.91
N PHE A 32 -24.63 -5.97 -10.33
CA PHE A 32 -24.29 -5.81 -11.75
C PHE A 32 -23.86 -7.14 -12.36
N LEU A 33 -24.67 -7.64 -13.31
CA LEU A 33 -24.28 -8.63 -14.31
C LEU A 33 -23.42 -7.96 -15.38
N SER A 34 -22.30 -8.61 -15.72
CA SER A 34 -21.48 -8.33 -16.89
C SER A 34 -22.08 -9.03 -18.11
N LEU A 35 -22.35 -8.31 -19.20
CA LEU A 35 -22.60 -8.92 -20.51
C LEU A 35 -21.77 -8.23 -21.58
N CYS A 36 -20.80 -8.98 -22.11
CA CYS A 36 -20.18 -8.75 -23.42
C CYS A 36 -21.20 -9.09 -24.51
N SER A 37 -21.29 -8.27 -25.56
CA SER A 37 -22.05 -8.59 -26.76
C SER A 37 -21.28 -9.55 -27.66
N ASN A 38 -21.94 -10.60 -28.14
CA ASN A 38 -21.78 -11.10 -29.49
C ASN A 38 -23.12 -11.67 -29.94
N GLY A 39 -23.49 -11.36 -31.18
CA GLY A 39 -24.79 -11.66 -31.77
C GLY A 39 -25.02 -13.15 -31.94
N ASP A 40 -26.25 -13.57 -31.70
CA ASP A 40 -27.11 -14.17 -32.72
C ASP A 40 -28.52 -14.35 -32.15
N SER A 41 -29.50 -14.09 -33.00
CA SER A 41 -30.93 -14.15 -32.71
C SER A 41 -31.41 -15.59 -32.47
N LEU A 42 -32.02 -15.85 -31.31
CA LEU A 42 -33.00 -16.94 -31.16
C LEU A 42 -34.11 -16.52 -30.19
N ILE A 43 -35.34 -16.58 -30.69
CA ILE A 43 -36.57 -16.32 -29.95
C ILE A 43 -36.84 -17.52 -29.03
N MET A 44 -36.83 -17.32 -27.71
CA MET A 44 -37.50 -18.20 -26.76
C MET A 44 -38.15 -17.38 -25.65
N ALA A 45 -39.45 -17.61 -25.46
CA ALA A 45 -40.30 -16.94 -24.49
C ALA A 45 -39.96 -17.37 -23.05
N PHE A 46 -39.89 -16.40 -22.14
CA PHE A 46 -39.88 -16.64 -20.69
C PHE A 46 -40.97 -15.80 -20.00
N PRO A 47 -41.56 -16.29 -18.90
CA PRO A 47 -42.58 -15.58 -18.15
C PRO A 47 -41.98 -14.40 -17.36
N LYS A 48 -42.72 -13.28 -17.30
CA LYS A 48 -42.43 -12.08 -16.48
C LYS A 48 -42.21 -12.49 -15.00
N PRO A 49 -41.29 -11.86 -14.24
CA PRO A 49 -41.02 -10.42 -14.26
C PRO A 49 -39.52 -10.06 -14.23
N PHE A 50 -38.99 -9.54 -15.35
CA PHE A 50 -37.65 -8.90 -15.38
C PHE A 50 -37.67 -7.49 -15.98
N THR A 51 -38.86 -6.93 -16.21
CA THR A 51 -39.05 -5.62 -16.88
C THR A 51 -39.04 -4.41 -15.94
N LEU A 52 -39.04 -4.57 -14.60
CA LEU A 52 -39.03 -3.43 -13.67
C LEU A 52 -37.61 -2.87 -13.37
N SER A 53 -36.54 -3.64 -13.56
CA SER A 53 -35.18 -3.23 -13.15
C SER A 53 -34.53 -2.27 -14.16
N LEU A 54 -34.66 -2.54 -15.46
CA LEU A 54 -34.06 -1.71 -16.52
C LEU A 54 -34.77 -0.35 -16.69
N VAL A 55 -36.09 -0.29 -16.50
CA VAL A 55 -36.84 0.97 -16.58
C VAL A 55 -36.49 1.90 -15.42
N SER A 56 -36.22 1.35 -14.24
CA SER A 56 -35.86 2.13 -13.05
C SER A 56 -34.46 2.73 -13.14
N VAL A 57 -33.47 1.96 -13.63
CA VAL A 57 -32.10 2.46 -13.86
C VAL A 57 -32.08 3.45 -15.04
N ALA A 58 -32.83 3.18 -16.11
CA ALA A 58 -32.96 4.11 -17.23
C ALA A 58 -33.68 5.40 -16.81
N MET A 59 -34.73 5.33 -15.98
CA MET A 59 -35.39 6.52 -15.44
C MET A 59 -34.51 7.30 -14.46
N PHE A 60 -33.65 6.65 -13.68
CA PHE A 60 -32.71 7.32 -12.78
C PHE A 60 -31.56 7.99 -13.55
N LEU A 61 -31.05 7.35 -14.60
CA LEU A 61 -30.08 7.97 -15.52
C LEU A 61 -30.73 9.11 -16.32
N LEU A 62 -31.97 8.95 -16.78
CA LEU A 62 -32.73 10.05 -17.40
C LEU A 62 -33.05 11.16 -16.39
N HIS A 63 -33.32 10.85 -15.12
CA HIS A 63 -33.50 11.87 -14.07
C HIS A 63 -32.18 12.57 -13.73
N ALA A 64 -31.05 11.86 -13.66
CA ALA A 64 -29.74 12.46 -13.42
C ALA A 64 -29.32 13.37 -14.59
N VAL A 65 -29.61 12.96 -15.83
CA VAL A 65 -29.39 13.78 -17.04
C VAL A 65 -30.40 14.96 -17.10
N ALA A 66 -31.64 14.79 -16.64
CA ALA A 66 -32.66 15.85 -16.62
C ALA A 66 -32.56 16.81 -15.42
N SER A 67 -31.88 16.43 -14.34
CA SER A 67 -31.71 17.25 -13.11
C SER A 67 -30.40 18.03 -13.06
N GLY A 68 -29.54 17.90 -14.07
CA GLY A 68 -28.30 18.68 -14.14
C GLY A 68 -27.35 18.44 -12.96
N ILE A 69 -27.40 17.24 -12.35
CA ILE A 69 -26.49 16.90 -11.24
C ILE A 69 -25.06 16.85 -11.77
N LYS A 70 -24.36 17.97 -11.61
CA LYS A 70 -22.94 18.11 -11.90
C LYS A 70 -22.18 17.41 -10.78
N ILE A 71 -21.31 16.46 -11.11
CA ILE A 71 -20.36 15.91 -10.13
C ILE A 71 -19.43 17.06 -9.74
N PRO A 72 -19.34 17.42 -8.45
CA PRO A 72 -18.48 18.51 -7.99
C PRO A 72 -17.02 18.26 -8.37
N SER A 73 -16.33 19.31 -8.83
CA SER A 73 -14.90 19.27 -9.17
C SER A 73 -14.14 20.33 -8.40
N THR A 74 -12.88 20.09 -8.04
CA THR A 74 -12.03 21.09 -7.36
C THR A 74 -11.88 22.40 -8.16
N LEU A 75 -12.18 22.38 -9.46
CA LEU A 75 -12.30 23.58 -10.31
C LEU A 75 -13.42 24.54 -9.88
N ASP A 76 -14.42 24.03 -9.17
CA ASP A 76 -15.55 24.79 -8.62
C ASP A 76 -15.18 25.52 -7.31
N GLY A 77 -13.98 25.28 -6.77
CA GLY A 77 -13.51 25.84 -5.50
C GLY A 77 -13.68 24.88 -4.32
N PRO A 78 -13.41 25.34 -3.08
CA PRO A 78 -13.68 24.54 -1.89
C PRO A 78 -15.19 24.34 -1.72
N PHE A 79 -15.58 23.15 -1.27
CA PHE A 79 -16.98 22.85 -0.95
C PHE A 79 -17.28 23.14 0.51
N GLU A 80 -18.55 23.38 0.82
CA GLU A 80 -19.03 23.46 2.21
C GLU A 80 -18.65 22.17 2.97
N PRO A 81 -18.09 22.27 4.19
CA PRO A 81 -17.72 21.10 4.97
C PRO A 81 -18.93 20.19 5.23
N VAL A 82 -18.76 18.90 4.95
CA VAL A 82 -19.77 17.87 5.22
C VAL A 82 -19.21 16.86 6.21
N THR A 83 -19.95 16.60 7.29
CA THR A 83 -19.65 15.52 8.23
C THR A 83 -20.79 14.50 8.16
N VAL A 84 -20.46 13.26 7.81
CA VAL A 84 -21.43 12.17 7.85
C VAL A 84 -21.72 11.84 9.32
N PRO A 85 -22.99 11.79 9.76
CA PRO A 85 -23.33 11.41 11.13
C PRO A 85 -22.77 10.04 11.48
N PHE A 86 -22.27 9.90 12.70
CA PHE A 86 -21.76 8.61 13.19
C PHE A 86 -22.90 7.58 13.28
N ASP A 87 -22.73 6.44 12.60
CA ASP A 87 -23.62 5.29 12.74
C ASP A 87 -23.16 4.41 13.89
N ALA A 88 -23.93 4.40 14.98
CA ALA A 88 -23.62 3.61 16.17
C ALA A 88 -23.64 2.09 15.92
N ASN A 89 -24.29 1.61 14.85
CA ASN A 89 -24.26 0.20 14.47
C ASN A 89 -22.90 -0.23 13.92
N LEU A 90 -22.08 0.72 13.45
CA LEU A 90 -20.71 0.46 13.03
C LEU A 90 -19.73 0.46 14.22
N ARG A 91 -20.22 0.68 15.45
CA ARG A 91 -19.39 0.66 16.65
C ARG A 91 -19.11 -0.78 17.10
N GLY A 92 -17.84 -1.15 17.09
CA GLY A 92 -17.34 -2.42 17.62
C GLY A 92 -15.82 -2.50 17.50
N ASN A 93 -15.20 -3.43 18.23
CA ASN A 93 -13.77 -3.69 18.09
C ASN A 93 -13.57 -4.63 16.90
N ALA A 94 -12.64 -4.28 16.01
CA ALA A 94 -12.27 -5.16 14.93
C ALA A 94 -11.58 -6.39 15.53
N VAL A 95 -12.06 -7.59 15.19
CA VAL A 95 -11.50 -8.84 15.74
C VAL A 95 -10.35 -9.28 14.85
N ASP A 96 -9.17 -9.42 15.44
CA ASP A 96 -7.98 -9.92 14.76
C ASP A 96 -8.18 -11.36 14.26
N LEU A 97 -7.65 -11.65 13.07
CA LEU A 97 -7.64 -13.01 12.55
C LEU A 97 -6.79 -13.91 13.47
N PRO A 98 -7.33 -15.06 13.92
CA PRO A 98 -6.59 -15.97 14.77
C PRO A 98 -5.49 -16.68 13.98
N GLU A 99 -4.45 -17.16 14.67
CA GLU A 99 -3.38 -17.98 14.08
C GLU A 99 -3.91 -19.27 13.42
N SER A 100 -5.09 -19.73 13.83
CA SER A 100 -5.78 -20.90 13.28
C SER A 100 -6.47 -20.61 11.95
N ASP A 101 -6.58 -19.36 11.50
CA ASP A 101 -7.15 -19.04 10.20
C ASP A 101 -6.28 -19.64 9.08
N PRO A 102 -6.82 -20.48 8.19
CA PRO A 102 -6.02 -21.16 7.19
C PRO A 102 -5.29 -20.20 6.25
N ARG A 103 -5.73 -18.95 6.11
CA ARG A 103 -5.11 -17.93 5.24
C ARG A 103 -3.81 -17.36 5.82
N VAL A 104 -3.60 -17.45 7.13
CA VAL A 104 -2.38 -16.99 7.81
C VAL A 104 -1.44 -18.13 8.18
N GLN A 105 -1.93 -19.36 8.12
CA GLN A 105 -1.12 -20.55 8.31
C GLN A 105 -0.10 -20.74 7.18
N ARG A 106 1.04 -21.30 7.55
CA ARG A 106 2.06 -21.70 6.60
C ARG A 106 1.55 -22.89 5.76
N ARG A 107 1.62 -22.77 4.44
CA ARG A 107 1.10 -23.78 3.48
C ARG A 107 2.17 -24.44 2.62
N VAL A 108 3.43 -24.02 2.79
CA VAL A 108 4.59 -24.47 2.03
C VAL A 108 5.51 -25.29 2.93
N LYS A 109 6.44 -26.06 2.36
CA LYS A 109 7.35 -26.96 3.12
C LYS A 109 8.80 -26.56 2.93
N GLY A 110 9.62 -26.79 3.97
CA GLY A 110 11.07 -26.51 3.91
C GLY A 110 11.35 -25.07 3.49
N PHE A 111 12.14 -24.89 2.43
CA PHE A 111 12.51 -23.58 1.87
C PHE A 111 11.67 -23.13 0.67
N GLU A 112 10.52 -23.75 0.42
CA GLU A 112 9.58 -23.26 -0.58
C GLU A 112 9.14 -21.81 -0.28
N PRO A 113 9.03 -20.93 -1.30
CA PRO A 113 8.66 -19.53 -1.12
C PRO A 113 7.24 -19.28 -0.58
N GLU A 114 7.14 -18.38 0.39
CA GLU A 114 5.90 -17.80 0.92
C GLU A 114 6.01 -16.27 1.01
N GLN A 115 4.90 -15.62 1.36
CA GLN A 115 4.79 -14.16 1.53
C GLN A 115 5.27 -13.39 0.28
N ILE A 116 4.98 -13.95 -0.90
CA ILE A 116 5.47 -13.42 -2.17
C ILE A 116 4.80 -12.07 -2.48
N SER A 117 5.61 -11.06 -2.75
CA SER A 117 5.18 -9.71 -3.10
C SER A 117 5.92 -9.16 -4.32
N VAL A 118 5.26 -8.22 -5.00
CA VAL A 118 5.82 -7.40 -6.06
C VAL A 118 5.82 -5.95 -5.59
N SER A 119 6.91 -5.23 -5.81
CA SER A 119 7.04 -3.79 -5.55
C SER A 119 7.62 -3.12 -6.78
N LEU A 120 7.33 -1.83 -6.99
CA LEU A 120 7.88 -1.09 -8.13
C LEU A 120 9.35 -0.71 -7.86
N SER A 121 10.12 -0.57 -8.95
CA SER A 121 11.34 0.25 -8.92
C SER A 121 10.98 1.73 -9.17
N SER A 122 11.96 2.63 -9.29
CA SER A 122 11.67 4.05 -9.59
C SER A 122 11.15 4.28 -11.02
N HIS A 123 11.39 3.32 -11.93
CA HIS A 123 10.99 3.36 -13.35
C HIS A 123 10.15 2.14 -13.77
N TYR A 124 9.33 2.33 -14.82
CA TYR A 124 8.35 1.34 -15.30
C TYR A 124 8.96 0.02 -15.84
N ASP A 125 10.25 0.03 -16.19
CA ASP A 125 10.97 -1.09 -16.80
C ASP A 125 11.60 -2.01 -15.75
N SER A 126 11.31 -1.77 -14.47
CA SER A 126 11.86 -2.55 -13.37
C SER A 126 10.86 -2.75 -12.23
N VAL A 127 10.90 -3.94 -11.65
CA VAL A 127 10.14 -4.28 -10.43
C VAL A 127 11.03 -5.09 -9.49
N TRP A 128 10.65 -5.12 -8.23
CA TRP A 128 11.20 -6.02 -7.22
C TRP A 128 10.24 -7.17 -6.96
N ILE A 129 10.78 -8.38 -6.89
CA ILE A 129 10.08 -9.58 -6.41
C ILE A 129 10.69 -9.96 -5.07
N SER A 130 9.84 -10.06 -4.05
CA SER A 130 10.27 -10.43 -2.70
C SER A 130 9.51 -11.64 -2.19
N TRP A 131 10.15 -12.44 -1.34
CA TRP A 131 9.54 -13.61 -0.69
C TRP A 131 10.33 -14.02 0.54
N ILE A 132 9.77 -14.93 1.33
CA ILE A 132 10.42 -15.53 2.49
C ILE A 132 10.54 -17.04 2.28
N THR A 133 11.64 -17.64 2.74
CA THR A 133 11.86 -19.09 2.80
C THR A 133 12.25 -19.54 4.20
N GLY A 134 11.92 -20.78 4.56
CA GLY A 134 12.16 -21.30 5.90
C GLY A 134 11.18 -20.76 6.95
N GLU A 135 11.22 -21.35 8.14
CA GLU A 135 10.33 -20.99 9.23
C GLU A 135 10.96 -19.93 10.14
N SER A 136 10.17 -18.93 10.51
CA SER A 136 10.50 -18.01 11.59
C SER A 136 10.54 -18.75 12.92
N GLN A 137 11.33 -18.26 13.86
CA GLN A 137 11.39 -18.81 15.22
C GLN A 137 10.97 -17.73 16.22
N ILE A 138 10.19 -18.13 17.22
CA ILE A 138 9.86 -17.31 18.37
C ILE A 138 10.13 -18.10 19.65
N GLY A 139 10.70 -17.45 20.65
CA GLY A 139 11.01 -18.05 21.95
C GLY A 139 12.31 -17.52 22.56
N TYR A 140 12.79 -18.18 23.61
CA TYR A 140 13.97 -17.72 24.35
C TYR A 140 15.31 -18.10 23.69
N ASN A 141 15.33 -19.18 22.89
CA ASN A 141 16.54 -19.76 22.31
C ASN A 141 16.49 -19.80 20.76
N ILE A 142 16.21 -18.65 20.16
CA ILE A 142 16.18 -18.52 18.70
C ILE A 142 17.58 -18.62 18.08
N LYS A 143 17.65 -19.13 16.85
CA LYS A 143 18.90 -19.17 16.06
C LYS A 143 18.63 -18.59 14.67
N PRO A 144 19.09 -17.37 14.37
CA PRO A 144 18.93 -16.80 13.04
C PRO A 144 19.46 -17.73 11.96
N LEU A 145 18.69 -17.88 10.88
CA LEU A 145 19.11 -18.66 9.72
C LEU A 145 20.27 -17.95 9.00
N ASP A 146 21.16 -18.70 8.36
CA ASP A 146 22.17 -18.11 7.48
C ASP A 146 21.53 -17.81 6.10
N PRO A 147 21.34 -16.53 5.72
CA PRO A 147 20.67 -16.17 4.47
C PRO A 147 21.42 -16.66 3.22
N LYS A 148 22.72 -17.02 3.32
CA LYS A 148 23.52 -17.53 2.21
C LYS A 148 23.22 -18.99 1.84
N THR A 149 22.45 -19.69 2.67
CA THR A 149 22.13 -21.11 2.47
C THR A 149 21.05 -21.37 1.41
N VAL A 150 20.33 -20.33 0.98
CA VAL A 150 19.26 -20.40 -0.02
C VAL A 150 19.45 -19.29 -1.04
N LEU A 151 19.45 -19.63 -2.33
CA LEU A 151 19.63 -18.68 -3.42
C LEU A 151 18.38 -17.81 -3.64
N SER A 152 18.60 -16.55 -4.01
CA SER A 152 17.55 -15.61 -4.43
C SER A 152 17.44 -15.56 -5.95
N VAL A 153 16.66 -16.44 -6.57
CA VAL A 153 16.51 -16.50 -8.03
C VAL A 153 15.07 -16.26 -8.46
N VAL A 154 14.88 -15.46 -9.51
CA VAL A 154 13.61 -15.30 -10.23
C VAL A 154 13.78 -15.69 -11.68
N ARG A 155 12.94 -16.60 -12.16
CA ARG A 155 12.78 -16.90 -13.59
C ARG A 155 11.51 -16.26 -14.10
N TYR A 156 11.58 -15.55 -15.22
CA TYR A 156 10.46 -14.76 -15.73
C TYR A 156 10.39 -14.70 -17.27
N GLY A 157 9.26 -14.23 -17.79
CA GLY A 157 9.06 -14.02 -19.22
C GLY A 157 7.64 -13.58 -19.58
N ASN A 158 7.44 -13.18 -20.83
CA ASN A 158 6.15 -12.73 -21.36
C ASN A 158 5.21 -13.89 -21.72
N LEU A 159 5.75 -15.12 -21.77
CA LEU A 159 4.99 -16.35 -21.92
C LEU A 159 4.95 -17.08 -20.59
N ARG A 160 3.84 -17.77 -20.32
CA ARG A 160 3.70 -18.59 -19.11
C ARG A 160 4.69 -19.76 -19.08
N TYR A 161 5.07 -20.26 -20.25
CA TYR A 161 6.13 -21.25 -20.43
C TYR A 161 6.69 -21.18 -21.86
N PRO A 162 8.01 -21.29 -22.08
CA PRO A 162 9.07 -21.33 -21.08
C PRO A 162 9.35 -19.94 -20.47
N LEU A 163 9.82 -19.92 -19.20
CA LEU A 163 10.35 -18.71 -18.55
C LEU A 163 11.84 -18.61 -18.89
N ILE A 164 12.18 -17.74 -19.84
CA ILE A 164 13.49 -17.71 -20.50
C ILE A 164 14.49 -16.73 -19.88
N HIS A 165 14.02 -15.78 -19.06
CA HIS A 165 14.87 -14.84 -18.37
C HIS A 165 15.09 -15.29 -16.93
N GLU A 166 16.25 -14.94 -16.39
CA GLU A 166 16.64 -15.21 -15.01
C GLU A 166 17.27 -13.96 -14.42
N ALA A 167 16.98 -13.69 -13.15
CA ALA A 167 17.61 -12.65 -12.35
C ALA A 167 17.93 -13.20 -10.97
N THR A 168 19.03 -12.72 -10.39
CA THR A 168 19.43 -13.04 -9.02
C THR A 168 19.39 -11.77 -8.18
N GLY A 169 19.28 -11.95 -6.86
CA GLY A 169 19.29 -10.84 -5.91
C GLY A 169 19.97 -11.24 -4.61
N TYR A 170 19.56 -10.60 -3.52
CA TYR A 170 20.15 -10.82 -2.20
C TYR A 170 19.13 -11.43 -1.24
N SER A 171 19.63 -11.85 -0.09
CA SER A 171 18.84 -12.38 1.01
C SER A 171 19.35 -11.85 2.34
N LEU A 172 18.46 -11.78 3.33
CA LEU A 172 18.77 -11.36 4.69
C LEU A 172 17.84 -12.05 5.70
N VAL A 173 18.14 -11.85 6.98
CA VAL A 173 17.28 -12.18 8.11
C VAL A 173 17.25 -10.99 9.05
N TYR A 174 16.16 -10.84 9.81
CA TYR A 174 16.14 -9.91 10.94
C TYR A 174 15.71 -10.65 12.20
N SER A 175 16.00 -10.01 13.33
CA SER A 175 15.56 -10.47 14.64
C SER A 175 14.87 -9.34 15.38
N GLN A 176 13.94 -9.70 16.25
CA GLN A 176 13.35 -8.83 17.26
C GLN A 176 13.80 -9.36 18.63
N LEU A 177 14.66 -8.59 19.31
CA LEU A 177 15.37 -9.00 20.50
C LEU A 177 15.00 -8.11 21.69
N TYR A 178 14.61 -8.73 22.80
CA TYR A 178 14.25 -8.06 24.04
C TYR A 178 15.17 -8.53 25.17
N PRO A 179 16.02 -7.65 25.74
CA PRO A 179 16.98 -8.02 26.78
C PRO A 179 16.35 -7.98 28.18
N PHE A 180 15.11 -8.47 28.29
CA PHE A 180 14.32 -8.47 29.52
C PHE A 180 13.88 -9.89 29.85
N GLU A 181 13.95 -10.25 31.14
CA GLU A 181 13.52 -11.56 31.60
C GLU A 181 12.02 -11.76 31.33
N GLY A 182 11.65 -12.94 30.81
CA GLY A 182 10.27 -13.29 30.48
C GLY A 182 9.78 -12.86 29.10
N LEU A 183 10.52 -12.01 28.37
CA LEU A 183 10.17 -11.64 26.99
C LEU A 183 10.75 -12.65 25.99
N GLN A 184 9.95 -13.02 24.99
CA GLN A 184 10.38 -13.92 23.92
C GLN A 184 11.02 -13.13 22.77
N ASN A 185 12.08 -13.71 22.19
CA ASN A 185 12.73 -13.15 21.00
C ASN A 185 12.14 -13.77 19.74
N TYR A 186 12.32 -13.09 18.60
CA TYR A 186 11.94 -13.58 17.28
C TYR A 186 13.11 -13.48 16.29
N THR A 187 13.20 -14.42 15.35
CA THR A 187 14.00 -14.27 14.13
C THR A 187 13.22 -14.77 12.92
N SER A 188 13.35 -14.07 11.81
CA SER A 188 12.59 -14.33 10.59
C SER A 188 13.05 -15.60 9.87
N GLY A 189 12.23 -16.05 8.91
CA GLY A 189 12.75 -16.83 7.79
C GLY A 189 13.76 -16.01 6.97
N ILE A 190 14.38 -16.63 5.96
CA ILE A 190 15.27 -15.93 5.03
C ILE A 190 14.40 -15.10 4.09
N ILE A 191 14.59 -13.78 4.11
CA ILE A 191 13.89 -12.84 3.24
C ILE A 191 14.74 -12.61 2.00
N HIS A 192 14.12 -12.58 0.82
CA HIS A 192 14.78 -12.45 -0.47
C HIS A 192 14.22 -11.26 -1.23
N HIS A 193 15.10 -10.52 -1.92
CA HIS A 193 14.73 -9.42 -2.81
C HIS A 193 15.48 -9.57 -4.13
N VAL A 194 14.74 -9.63 -5.24
CA VAL A 194 15.30 -9.72 -6.59
C VAL A 194 14.72 -8.64 -7.47
N ARG A 195 15.59 -7.81 -8.04
CA ARG A 195 15.21 -6.77 -9.00
C ARG A 195 15.20 -7.33 -10.42
N LEU A 196 14.07 -7.18 -11.10
CA LEU A 196 13.93 -7.43 -12.54
C LEU A 196 14.10 -6.12 -13.28
N THR A 197 14.85 -6.10 -14.37
CA THR A 197 15.15 -4.91 -15.18
C THR A 197 14.93 -5.17 -16.67
N GLY A 198 14.87 -4.11 -17.47
CA GLY A 198 14.67 -4.23 -18.93
C GLY A 198 13.28 -4.75 -19.32
N LEU A 199 12.28 -4.55 -18.45
CA LEU A 199 10.91 -4.96 -18.70
C LEU A 199 10.23 -3.98 -19.65
N LYS A 200 9.34 -4.49 -20.50
CA LYS A 200 8.50 -3.64 -21.35
C LYS A 200 7.39 -3.00 -20.51
N PRO A 201 7.01 -1.74 -20.74
CA PRO A 201 5.90 -1.10 -20.03
C PRO A 201 4.56 -1.77 -20.35
N SER A 202 3.57 -1.62 -19.46
CA SER A 202 2.18 -2.11 -19.65
C SER A 202 2.06 -3.57 -20.07
N THR A 203 3.03 -4.40 -19.69
CA THR A 203 3.19 -5.76 -20.22
C THR A 203 3.01 -6.80 -19.11
N LEU A 204 2.28 -7.87 -19.41
CA LEU A 204 2.13 -9.00 -18.50
C LEU A 204 3.40 -9.85 -18.51
N TYR A 205 3.96 -10.06 -17.32
CA TYR A 205 5.07 -10.98 -17.08
C TYR A 205 4.62 -12.11 -16.17
N TYR A 206 5.05 -13.32 -16.50
CA TYR A 206 4.95 -14.49 -15.64
C TYR A 206 6.29 -14.69 -14.94
N TYR A 207 6.25 -15.14 -13.68
CA TYR A 207 7.45 -15.39 -12.92
C TYR A 207 7.29 -16.54 -11.92
N ARG A 208 8.42 -17.12 -11.53
CA ARG A 208 8.56 -17.97 -10.34
C ARG A 208 9.83 -17.57 -9.60
N CYS A 209 9.80 -17.63 -8.28
CA CYS A 209 10.91 -17.29 -7.42
C CYS A 209 11.34 -18.49 -6.57
N GLY A 210 12.52 -18.42 -5.96
CA GLY A 210 13.04 -19.44 -5.05
C GLY A 210 14.48 -19.83 -5.38
N ASP A 211 14.84 -21.05 -4.99
CA ASP A 211 16.17 -21.61 -5.25
C ASP A 211 16.05 -22.80 -6.21
N PRO A 212 16.57 -22.70 -7.46
CA PRO A 212 16.49 -23.78 -8.44
C PRO A 212 17.45 -24.95 -8.15
N SER A 213 18.41 -24.79 -7.23
CA SER A 213 19.29 -25.87 -6.76
C SER A 213 18.62 -26.76 -5.71
N LEU A 214 17.53 -26.28 -5.12
CA LEU A 214 16.68 -26.99 -4.18
C LEU A 214 15.32 -27.30 -4.85
N PRO A 215 14.53 -28.26 -4.35
CA PRO A 215 13.12 -28.42 -4.74
C PRO A 215 12.25 -27.32 -4.10
N ALA A 216 12.65 -26.05 -4.26
CA ALA A 216 12.15 -24.89 -3.52
C ALA A 216 11.83 -23.72 -4.46
N MET A 217 11.22 -24.02 -5.62
CA MET A 217 10.70 -23.00 -6.53
C MET A 217 9.20 -22.81 -6.32
N SER A 218 8.74 -21.57 -6.37
CA SER A 218 7.33 -21.23 -6.30
C SER A 218 6.56 -21.78 -7.51
N LYS A 219 5.22 -21.85 -7.36
CA LYS A 219 4.34 -21.88 -8.54
C LYS A 219 4.52 -20.62 -9.40
N ILE A 220 4.00 -20.65 -10.63
CA ILE A 220 4.05 -19.49 -11.51
C ILE A 220 3.00 -18.46 -11.07
N TYR A 221 3.45 -17.22 -10.89
CA TYR A 221 2.66 -16.01 -10.67
C TYR A 221 2.77 -15.09 -11.89
N SER A 222 2.05 -13.97 -11.86
CA SER A 222 2.12 -12.97 -12.91
C SER A 222 1.80 -11.58 -12.39
N PHE A 223 2.47 -10.57 -12.92
CA PHE A 223 2.21 -9.15 -12.67
C PHE A 223 2.23 -8.37 -14.00
N ARG A 224 1.66 -7.16 -14.00
CA ARG A 224 1.75 -6.23 -15.13
C ARG A 224 2.65 -5.06 -14.75
N THR A 225 3.59 -4.71 -15.62
CA THR A 225 4.44 -3.52 -15.44
C THR A 225 3.65 -2.23 -15.63
N MET A 226 4.11 -1.17 -14.98
CA MET A 226 3.47 0.14 -15.09
C MET A 226 3.59 0.72 -16.51
N PRO A 227 2.72 1.66 -16.88
CA PRO A 227 2.86 2.40 -18.14
C PRO A 227 4.10 3.30 -18.16
N VAL A 228 4.55 3.62 -19.37
CA VAL A 228 5.68 4.54 -19.60
C VAL A 228 5.36 5.94 -19.07
N SER A 229 6.37 6.64 -18.54
CA SER A 229 6.21 8.03 -18.12
C SER A 229 5.85 8.95 -19.28
N HIS A 230 4.61 9.42 -19.29
CA HIS A 230 4.06 10.26 -20.35
C HIS A 230 2.78 10.96 -19.85
N PRO A 231 2.49 12.22 -20.24
CA PRO A 231 1.35 13.02 -19.73
C PRO A 231 -0.04 12.51 -20.12
N ARG A 232 -0.13 11.37 -20.81
CA ARG A 232 -1.38 10.71 -21.24
C ARG A 232 -1.37 9.21 -21.00
N SER A 233 -0.41 8.71 -20.23
CA SER A 233 -0.28 7.30 -19.91
C SER A 233 -0.41 7.14 -18.41
N TYR A 234 -1.42 6.43 -17.95
CA TYR A 234 -1.74 6.29 -16.54
C TYR A 234 -2.14 4.84 -16.25
N PRO A 235 -1.90 4.33 -15.03
CA PRO A 235 -2.58 3.11 -14.58
C PRO A 235 -4.08 3.37 -14.53
N ASP A 236 -4.89 2.33 -14.72
CA ASP A 236 -6.34 2.49 -14.68
C ASP A 236 -6.81 2.79 -13.26
N LYS A 237 -6.21 2.11 -12.27
CA LYS A 237 -6.60 2.23 -10.86
C LYS A 237 -5.43 2.10 -9.92
N ILE A 238 -5.28 3.10 -9.05
CA ILE A 238 -4.38 3.06 -7.89
C ILE A 238 -5.26 2.92 -6.64
N ALA A 239 -5.05 1.85 -5.88
CA ALA A 239 -5.66 1.68 -4.57
C ALA A 239 -4.78 2.37 -3.53
N VAL A 240 -5.39 3.08 -2.59
CA VAL A 240 -4.72 3.70 -1.44
C VAL A 240 -5.40 3.22 -0.17
N VAL A 241 -4.61 2.68 0.75
CA VAL A 241 -5.04 2.21 2.07
C VAL A 241 -3.97 2.54 3.11
N GLY A 242 -4.36 2.73 4.36
CA GLY A 242 -3.48 2.80 5.52
C GLY A 242 -4.05 1.91 6.62
N ASP A 243 -3.28 1.69 7.68
CA ASP A 243 -3.82 1.23 8.97
C ASP A 243 -4.55 -0.11 8.85
N LEU A 244 -3.98 -1.03 8.06
CA LEU A 244 -4.67 -2.25 7.66
C LEU A 244 -4.87 -3.20 8.83
N GLY A 245 -3.82 -3.43 9.63
CA GLY A 245 -3.79 -4.52 10.60
C GLY A 245 -4.11 -5.87 9.97
N LEU A 246 -4.66 -6.80 10.76
CA LEU A 246 -5.06 -8.11 10.27
C LEU A 246 -6.29 -8.63 11.02
N THR A 247 -7.41 -7.96 10.78
CA THR A 247 -8.74 -8.23 11.34
C THR A 247 -9.72 -8.75 10.28
N TYR A 248 -10.91 -9.20 10.70
CA TYR A 248 -11.99 -9.51 9.76
C TYR A 248 -12.39 -8.30 8.89
N ASN A 249 -12.33 -7.08 9.44
CA ASN A 249 -12.55 -5.84 8.71
C ASN A 249 -11.49 -5.67 7.62
N THR A 250 -10.22 -5.91 7.93
CA THR A 250 -9.12 -5.94 6.94
C THR A 250 -9.44 -6.90 5.80
N THR A 251 -9.99 -8.09 6.09
CA THR A 251 -10.36 -9.04 5.03
C THR A 251 -11.46 -8.51 4.10
N THR A 252 -12.38 -7.71 4.63
CA THR A 252 -13.41 -7.03 3.85
C THR A 252 -12.77 -5.95 2.98
N THR A 253 -11.93 -5.09 3.55
CA THR A 253 -11.18 -4.05 2.81
C THR A 253 -10.40 -4.65 1.64
N ILE A 254 -9.61 -5.71 1.89
CA ILE A 254 -8.84 -6.39 0.84
C ILE A 254 -9.75 -7.06 -0.19
N SER A 255 -10.89 -7.61 0.22
CA SER A 255 -11.88 -8.15 -0.73
C SER A 255 -12.51 -7.07 -1.62
N HIS A 256 -12.72 -5.86 -1.10
CA HIS A 256 -13.14 -4.70 -1.91
C HIS A 256 -12.03 -4.28 -2.90
N LEU A 257 -10.78 -4.19 -2.44
CA LEU A 257 -9.64 -3.88 -3.31
C LEU A 257 -9.52 -4.89 -4.46
N ILE A 258 -9.49 -6.19 -4.16
CA ILE A 258 -9.37 -7.24 -5.19
C ILE A 258 -10.50 -7.14 -6.22
N ARG A 259 -11.74 -6.87 -5.79
CA ARG A 259 -12.88 -6.70 -6.70
C ARG A 259 -12.76 -5.47 -7.60
N ASN A 260 -12.11 -4.42 -7.12
CA ASN A 260 -11.87 -3.20 -7.89
C ASN A 260 -10.72 -3.35 -8.91
N LYS A 261 -9.90 -4.40 -8.81
CA LYS A 261 -8.79 -4.71 -9.74
C LYS A 261 -7.79 -3.56 -9.89
N PRO A 262 -7.10 -3.14 -8.82
CA PRO A 262 -6.07 -2.12 -8.89
C PRO A 262 -4.85 -2.61 -9.69
N ASP A 263 -4.19 -1.68 -10.37
CA ASP A 263 -2.88 -1.90 -10.98
C ASP A 263 -1.74 -1.66 -9.98
N LEU A 264 -1.99 -0.86 -8.95
CA LEU A 264 -1.04 -0.51 -7.90
C LEU A 264 -1.76 -0.36 -6.55
N VAL A 265 -1.10 -0.76 -5.46
CA VAL A 265 -1.53 -0.50 -4.08
C VAL A 265 -0.51 0.40 -3.39
N LEU A 266 -0.95 1.53 -2.84
CA LEU A 266 -0.20 2.34 -1.89
C LEU A 266 -0.69 2.00 -0.48
N LEU A 267 0.24 1.56 0.36
CA LEU A 267 0.00 1.30 1.78
C LEU A 267 0.69 2.39 2.62
N VAL A 268 -0.12 3.25 3.24
CA VAL A 268 0.33 4.47 3.90
C VAL A 268 0.51 4.23 5.40
N GLY A 269 1.47 3.37 5.76
CA GLY A 269 1.84 3.05 7.14
C GLY A 269 0.86 2.16 7.91
N ASP A 270 1.29 1.74 9.10
CA ASP A 270 0.58 0.90 10.06
C ASP A 270 0.08 -0.41 9.44
N VAL A 271 1.04 -1.27 9.14
CA VAL A 271 0.84 -2.45 8.30
C VAL A 271 0.14 -3.56 9.09
N THR A 272 0.73 -4.00 10.21
CA THR A 272 0.37 -5.28 10.85
C THR A 272 -0.15 -5.15 12.27
N TYR A 273 0.16 -4.03 12.94
CA TYR A 273 -0.11 -3.84 14.36
C TYR A 273 0.49 -4.95 15.25
N ALA A 274 1.65 -5.51 14.87
CA ALA A 274 2.35 -6.51 15.68
C ALA A 274 2.71 -5.98 17.09
N ASN A 275 2.88 -4.67 17.23
CA ASN A 275 3.08 -3.97 18.50
C ASN A 275 1.81 -3.77 19.36
N LEU A 276 0.65 -4.30 18.96
CA LEU A 276 -0.53 -4.41 19.84
C LEU A 276 -0.51 -5.68 20.70
N TYR A 277 0.57 -6.46 20.60
CA TYR A 277 0.74 -7.73 21.27
C TYR A 277 2.00 -7.78 22.13
N LEU A 278 1.91 -8.48 23.25
CA LEU A 278 3.06 -8.94 24.00
C LEU A 278 3.81 -10.03 23.23
N THR A 279 5.08 -10.23 23.55
CA THR A 279 5.95 -11.26 22.94
C THR A 279 5.41 -12.69 23.09
N ASN A 280 4.55 -12.93 24.08
CA ASN A 280 3.89 -14.22 24.30
C ASN A 280 2.61 -14.45 23.47
N GLY A 281 2.21 -13.47 22.64
CA GLY A 281 1.01 -13.56 21.78
C GLY A 281 -0.27 -12.99 22.39
N THR A 282 -0.23 -12.43 23.61
CA THR A 282 -1.38 -11.75 24.21
C THR A 282 -1.58 -10.38 23.58
N GLY A 283 -2.73 -10.13 22.93
CA GLY A 283 -3.06 -8.88 22.25
C GLY A 283 -3.98 -7.95 23.05
N SER A 284 -4.04 -6.68 22.66
CA SER A 284 -5.03 -5.70 23.12
C SER A 284 -5.34 -4.65 22.05
N ASP A 285 -6.57 -4.15 22.03
CA ASP A 285 -6.99 -3.04 21.16
C ASP A 285 -6.29 -1.70 21.49
N CYS A 286 -5.72 -1.58 22.70
CA CYS A 286 -4.94 -0.42 23.12
C CYS A 286 -3.77 -0.87 24.00
N TYR A 287 -2.57 -0.91 23.42
CA TYR A 287 -1.36 -1.36 24.11
C TYR A 287 -1.10 -0.54 25.39
N SER A 288 -1.12 0.79 25.29
CA SER A 288 -0.87 1.67 26.45
C SER A 288 -1.94 1.57 27.53
N CYS A 289 -3.17 1.20 27.18
CA CYS A 289 -4.26 1.01 28.12
C CYS A 289 -4.13 -0.32 28.90
N SER A 290 -3.68 -1.38 28.22
CA SER A 290 -3.66 -2.73 28.78
C SER A 290 -2.31 -3.16 29.34
N PHE A 291 -1.21 -2.65 28.79
CA PHE A 291 0.15 -3.05 29.11
C PHE A 291 1.02 -1.85 29.53
N PRO A 292 0.58 -0.97 30.45
CA PRO A 292 1.33 0.24 30.82
C PRO A 292 2.63 -0.04 31.58
N GLN A 293 2.85 -1.28 32.01
CA GLN A 293 3.92 -1.69 32.94
C GLN A 293 4.97 -2.58 32.27
N THR A 294 4.91 -2.77 30.95
CA THR A 294 5.93 -3.55 30.24
C THR A 294 7.26 -2.78 30.22
N PRO A 295 8.41 -3.49 30.26
CA PRO A 295 9.71 -2.83 30.28
C PRO A 295 10.05 -2.11 28.97
N ILE A 296 9.33 -2.45 27.90
CA ILE A 296 9.41 -1.86 26.56
C ILE A 296 8.06 -2.09 25.85
N HIS A 297 7.77 -1.29 24.82
CA HIS A 297 6.64 -1.55 23.93
C HIS A 297 6.93 -2.80 23.09
N GLU A 298 6.44 -3.95 23.56
CA GLU A 298 6.63 -5.27 22.96
C GLU A 298 5.94 -5.43 21.59
N THR A 299 6.32 -6.50 20.88
CA THR A 299 5.70 -6.91 19.62
C THR A 299 5.56 -8.42 19.52
N TYR A 300 4.50 -8.91 18.88
CA TYR A 300 4.39 -10.30 18.43
C TYR A 300 4.64 -10.40 16.92
N GLN A 301 5.91 -10.55 16.56
CA GLN A 301 6.39 -10.57 15.18
C GLN A 301 5.74 -11.60 14.24
N PRO A 302 5.22 -12.77 14.69
CA PRO A 302 4.46 -13.65 13.81
C PRO A 302 3.24 -13.00 13.14
N ARG A 303 2.69 -11.89 13.67
CA ARG A 303 1.65 -11.10 12.99
C ARG A 303 2.12 -10.59 11.62
N TRP A 304 3.40 -10.26 11.46
CA TRP A 304 3.97 -9.92 10.15
C TRP A 304 3.94 -11.09 9.17
N ASP A 305 4.27 -12.28 9.63
CA ASP A 305 4.22 -13.48 8.79
C ASP A 305 2.78 -13.84 8.39
N TYR A 306 1.85 -13.70 9.32
CA TYR A 306 0.42 -13.89 9.08
C TYR A 306 -0.11 -12.90 8.04
N TRP A 307 0.25 -11.63 8.17
CA TRP A 307 -0.13 -10.58 7.24
C TRP A 307 0.44 -10.84 5.85
N GLY A 308 1.73 -11.19 5.75
CA GLY A 308 2.38 -11.50 4.47
C GLY A 308 1.73 -12.67 3.74
N ARG A 309 1.39 -13.75 4.48
CA ARG A 309 0.70 -14.93 3.92
C ARG A 309 -0.72 -14.59 3.44
N PHE A 310 -1.45 -13.80 4.24
CA PHE A 310 -2.78 -13.35 3.89
C PHE A 310 -2.76 -12.45 2.63
N MET A 311 -1.85 -11.48 2.59
CA MET A 311 -1.75 -10.49 1.50
C MET A 311 -1.18 -11.05 0.21
N GLN A 312 -0.39 -12.13 0.26
CA GLN A 312 0.23 -12.76 -0.92
C GLN A 312 -0.76 -12.99 -2.06
N ASN A 313 -2.03 -13.30 -1.79
CA ASN A 313 -3.02 -13.51 -2.85
C ASN A 313 -3.25 -12.26 -3.74
N LEU A 314 -3.07 -11.07 -3.19
CA LEU A 314 -3.13 -9.79 -3.89
C LEU A 314 -1.73 -9.36 -4.36
N ILE A 315 -0.77 -9.23 -3.43
CA ILE A 315 0.49 -8.53 -3.68
C ILE A 315 1.53 -9.36 -4.47
N SER A 316 1.29 -10.66 -4.70
CA SER A 316 2.06 -11.45 -5.68
C SER A 316 1.68 -11.14 -7.15
N LYS A 317 0.67 -10.29 -7.37
CA LYS A 317 0.14 -9.99 -8.71
C LYS A 317 0.03 -8.48 -8.97
N VAL A 318 -0.23 -7.71 -7.92
CA VAL A 318 -0.38 -6.26 -7.96
C VAL A 318 0.76 -5.65 -7.15
N PRO A 319 1.60 -4.78 -7.75
CA PRO A 319 2.65 -4.08 -7.02
C PRO A 319 2.11 -3.32 -5.80
N ILE A 320 2.84 -3.40 -4.69
CA ILE A 320 2.57 -2.65 -3.47
C ILE A 320 3.76 -1.75 -3.12
N MET A 321 3.48 -0.49 -2.78
CA MET A 321 4.44 0.49 -2.26
C MET A 321 4.03 0.87 -0.85
N VAL A 322 4.99 0.83 0.08
CA VAL A 322 4.72 0.97 1.52
C VAL A 322 5.58 2.09 2.10
N VAL A 323 4.99 3.03 2.84
CA VAL A 323 5.72 3.96 3.71
C VAL A 323 5.46 3.57 5.16
N GLU A 324 6.40 3.83 6.06
CA GLU A 324 6.28 3.46 7.47
C GLU A 324 5.21 4.28 8.21
N GLY A 325 4.54 3.63 9.17
CA GLY A 325 3.75 4.26 10.22
C GLY A 325 4.44 4.19 11.58
N ASN A 326 3.77 4.67 12.63
CA ASN A 326 4.31 4.59 14.00
C ASN A 326 4.28 3.16 14.53
N HIS A 327 3.35 2.33 14.05
CA HIS A 327 3.30 0.92 14.48
C HIS A 327 4.47 0.10 13.95
N GLU A 328 5.20 0.60 12.94
CA GLU A 328 6.44 0.00 12.45
C GLU A 328 7.69 0.38 13.26
N ILE A 329 7.62 1.33 14.21
CA ILE A 329 8.79 1.75 15.01
C ILE A 329 9.41 0.54 15.73
N GLU A 330 8.58 -0.28 16.37
CA GLU A 330 8.95 -1.59 16.95
C GLU A 330 10.33 -1.61 17.65
N ALA A 331 10.52 -0.70 18.61
CA ALA A 331 11.80 -0.53 19.29
C ALA A 331 12.27 -1.81 19.99
N GLN A 332 13.57 -2.11 19.91
CA GLN A 332 14.17 -3.32 20.46
C GLN A 332 15.60 -3.11 20.98
N ALA A 333 16.28 -4.20 21.36
CA ALA A 333 17.66 -4.18 21.83
C ALA A 333 18.59 -3.37 20.91
N GLY A 334 19.48 -2.59 21.53
CA GLY A 334 20.42 -1.72 20.82
C GLY A 334 19.78 -0.49 20.20
N SER A 335 18.59 -0.08 20.67
CA SER A 335 17.83 1.07 20.16
C SER A 335 17.52 0.97 18.66
N GLN A 336 17.42 -0.26 18.14
CA GLN A 336 17.01 -0.50 16.76
C GLN A 336 15.50 -0.33 16.65
N THR A 337 15.07 0.19 15.51
CA THR A 337 13.67 0.46 15.15
C THR A 337 13.43 0.05 13.69
N PHE A 338 12.18 -0.20 13.30
CA PHE A 338 11.78 -0.50 11.92
C PHE A 338 12.43 -1.74 11.28
N SER A 339 12.93 -2.68 12.10
CA SER A 339 13.65 -3.85 11.59
C SER A 339 12.78 -4.74 10.71
N ALA A 340 11.51 -4.98 11.11
CA ALA A 340 10.56 -5.75 10.31
C ALA A 340 10.22 -5.03 8.99
N TYR A 341 9.82 -3.76 9.06
CA TYR A 341 9.48 -2.93 7.90
C TYR A 341 10.60 -2.89 6.86
N SER A 342 11.82 -2.53 7.29
CA SER A 342 12.96 -2.32 6.40
C SER A 342 13.48 -3.62 5.80
N SER A 343 13.18 -4.77 6.42
CA SER A 343 13.63 -6.07 5.96
C SER A 343 12.62 -6.77 5.05
N ARG A 344 11.32 -6.53 5.22
CA ARG A 344 10.26 -7.34 4.57
C ARG A 344 9.82 -6.81 3.21
N PHE A 345 9.94 -5.52 2.97
CA PHE A 345 9.53 -4.88 1.72
C PHE A 345 10.75 -4.46 0.90
N ALA A 346 10.58 -4.46 -0.42
CA ALA A 346 11.56 -3.87 -1.32
C ALA A 346 11.15 -2.42 -1.63
N PHE A 347 12.13 -1.53 -1.59
CA PHE A 347 11.94 -0.10 -1.82
C PHE A 347 12.86 0.36 -2.94
N PRO A 348 12.44 1.29 -3.82
CA PRO A 348 13.27 1.86 -4.86
C PRO A 348 14.22 2.95 -4.30
N SER A 349 14.83 2.69 -3.13
CA SER A 349 15.62 3.69 -2.40
C SER A 349 16.81 4.16 -3.24
N GLU A 350 17.68 3.23 -3.64
CA GLU A 350 18.85 3.55 -4.46
C GLU A 350 18.44 4.13 -5.82
N GLU A 351 17.39 3.57 -6.43
CA GLU A 351 16.92 3.99 -7.74
C GLU A 351 16.28 5.37 -7.78
N SER A 352 15.82 5.87 -6.64
CA SER A 352 15.33 7.25 -6.45
C SER A 352 16.38 8.18 -5.83
N GLY A 353 17.62 7.70 -5.65
CA GLY A 353 18.69 8.47 -5.03
C GLY A 353 18.51 8.73 -3.53
N SER A 354 17.60 8.00 -2.88
CA SER A 354 17.46 7.94 -1.42
C SER A 354 18.44 6.94 -0.82
N SER A 355 18.97 7.26 0.36
CA SER A 355 19.80 6.36 1.16
C SER A 355 18.99 5.58 2.21
N SER A 356 17.66 5.59 2.11
CA SER A 356 16.77 5.12 3.16
C SER A 356 15.58 4.32 2.62
N THR A 357 15.12 3.35 3.40
CA THR A 357 13.86 2.63 3.17
C THR A 357 12.62 3.47 3.52
N PHE A 358 12.79 4.56 4.27
CA PHE A 358 11.70 5.37 4.84
C PHE A 358 11.15 6.45 3.91
N TYR A 359 11.93 6.82 2.89
CA TYR A 359 11.53 7.82 1.91
C TYR A 359 12.15 7.51 0.57
N TYR A 360 11.38 7.63 -0.49
CA TYR A 360 11.77 7.29 -1.85
C TYR A 360 10.73 7.84 -2.83
N SER A 361 11.07 7.85 -4.12
CA SER A 361 10.15 8.29 -5.18
C SER A 361 10.09 7.26 -6.31
N PHE A 362 9.03 7.32 -7.12
CA PHE A 362 8.87 6.46 -8.28
C PHE A 362 7.85 7.04 -9.27
N ASN A 363 8.01 6.69 -10.54
CA ASN A 363 7.09 7.11 -11.60
C ASN A 363 6.11 6.00 -11.98
N VAL A 364 4.85 6.37 -12.15
CA VAL A 364 3.79 5.48 -12.62
C VAL A 364 3.01 6.18 -13.72
N GLY A 365 3.34 5.88 -14.97
CA GLY A 365 2.82 6.67 -16.07
C GLY A 365 3.18 8.16 -15.90
N GLY A 366 2.23 9.06 -16.14
CA GLY A 366 2.36 10.50 -15.96
C GLY A 366 2.25 10.98 -14.50
N ILE A 367 2.55 10.14 -13.51
CA ILE A 367 2.51 10.47 -12.07
C ILE A 367 3.90 10.25 -11.48
N HIS A 368 4.42 11.26 -10.79
CA HIS A 368 5.58 11.16 -9.92
C HIS A 368 5.09 11.05 -8.47
N PHE A 369 5.42 9.94 -7.81
CA PHE A 369 5.10 9.70 -6.41
C PHE A 369 6.30 9.99 -5.51
N VAL A 370 6.04 10.65 -4.38
CA VAL A 370 7.01 10.90 -3.31
C VAL A 370 6.48 10.29 -2.01
N MET A 371 7.18 9.28 -1.48
CA MET A 371 6.88 8.67 -0.19
C MET A 371 7.80 9.31 0.86
N LEU A 372 7.23 9.90 1.91
CA LEU A 372 7.96 10.63 2.95
C LEU A 372 7.84 9.96 4.31
N GLY A 373 8.96 9.92 5.03
CA GLY A 373 9.04 9.31 6.33
C GLY A 373 8.77 10.30 7.45
N ALA A 374 7.68 10.08 8.19
CA ALA A 374 7.23 10.99 9.25
C ALA A 374 7.87 10.71 10.62
N TYR A 375 8.43 9.51 10.82
CA TYR A 375 8.99 9.05 12.09
C TYR A 375 10.52 9.01 12.11
N ILE A 376 11.13 9.71 11.15
CA ILE A 376 12.57 9.93 11.04
C ILE A 376 12.87 11.43 10.95
N ALA A 377 14.15 11.81 10.86
CA ALA A 377 14.51 13.21 10.73
C ALA A 377 13.99 13.82 9.40
N TYR A 378 13.14 14.84 9.52
CA TYR A 378 12.57 15.62 8.40
C TYR A 378 12.94 17.11 8.45
N ASN A 379 13.83 17.51 9.35
CA ASN A 379 14.27 18.91 9.47
C ASN A 379 14.99 19.37 8.19
N ARG A 380 14.96 20.68 7.91
CA ARG A 380 15.52 21.29 6.68
C ARG A 380 17.01 20.99 6.46
N SER A 381 17.77 20.68 7.51
CA SER A 381 19.19 20.28 7.41
C SER A 381 19.43 18.79 7.23
N GLY A 382 18.40 17.96 7.40
CA GLY A 382 18.47 16.50 7.39
C GLY A 382 18.47 15.90 5.98
N ASP A 383 18.82 14.63 5.91
CA ASP A 383 19.03 13.92 4.63
C ASP A 383 17.74 13.75 3.84
N GLN A 384 16.62 13.47 4.51
CA GLN A 384 15.32 13.37 3.87
C GLN A 384 14.91 14.67 3.18
N TYR A 385 15.07 15.82 3.85
CA TYR A 385 14.69 17.12 3.26
C TYR A 385 15.57 17.46 2.05
N LYS A 386 16.89 17.29 2.17
CA LYS A 386 17.84 17.52 1.07
C LYS A 386 17.65 16.56 -0.09
N TRP A 387 17.21 15.33 0.17
CA TRP A 387 16.81 14.39 -0.87
C TRP A 387 15.54 14.89 -1.56
N LEU A 388 14.51 15.27 -0.80
CA LEU A 388 13.24 15.77 -1.33
C LEU A 388 13.45 17.00 -2.23
N GLU A 389 14.29 17.96 -1.83
CA GLU A 389 14.64 19.11 -2.66
C GLU A 389 15.23 18.70 -4.02
N ARG A 390 16.12 17.70 -4.03
CA ARG A 390 16.74 17.19 -5.26
C ARG A 390 15.75 16.40 -6.12
N ASP A 391 14.93 15.58 -5.50
CA ASP A 391 13.91 14.77 -6.16
C ASP A 391 12.86 15.66 -6.85
N LEU A 392 12.33 16.65 -6.14
CA LEU A 392 11.39 17.62 -6.72
C LEU A 392 12.01 18.45 -7.85
N ALA A 393 13.30 18.81 -7.73
CA ALA A 393 14.01 19.59 -8.76
C ALA A 393 14.17 18.86 -10.09
N ILE A 394 14.11 17.52 -10.13
CA ILE A 394 14.21 16.74 -11.37
C ILE A 394 12.86 16.40 -12.01
N VAL A 395 11.73 16.76 -11.35
CA VAL A 395 10.39 16.46 -11.87
C VAL A 395 10.08 17.35 -13.08
N ASP A 396 9.99 16.73 -14.25
CA ASP A 396 9.47 17.39 -15.45
C ASP A 396 7.95 17.17 -15.56
N ARG A 397 7.17 18.22 -15.23
CA ARG A 397 5.69 18.20 -15.28
C ARG A 397 5.13 18.06 -16.70
N SER A 398 5.94 18.20 -17.75
CA SER A 398 5.52 17.87 -19.12
C SER A 398 5.51 16.36 -19.39
N ILE A 399 6.27 15.58 -18.60
CA ILE A 399 6.35 14.11 -18.66
C ILE A 399 5.45 13.48 -17.59
N THR A 400 5.59 13.93 -16.34
CA THR A 400 4.79 13.51 -15.17
C THR A 400 3.99 14.70 -14.63
N PRO A 401 2.87 15.05 -15.27
CA PRO A 401 2.07 16.22 -14.88
C PRO A 401 1.48 16.11 -13.48
N TRP A 402 1.26 14.90 -12.96
CA TRP A 402 0.81 14.69 -11.59
C TRP A 402 2.01 14.48 -10.66
N LEU A 403 2.04 15.25 -9.58
CA LEU A 403 2.97 15.11 -8.48
C LEU A 403 2.17 14.78 -7.22
N VAL A 404 2.35 13.57 -6.70
CA VAL A 404 1.57 13.03 -5.58
C VAL A 404 2.51 12.65 -4.45
N ALA A 405 2.20 13.07 -3.23
CA ALA A 405 2.96 12.68 -2.05
C ALA A 405 2.16 11.74 -1.15
N ALA A 406 2.85 10.93 -0.36
CA ALA A 406 2.22 10.17 0.71
C ALA A 406 3.16 10.02 1.91
N TRP A 407 2.58 10.06 3.10
CA TRP A 407 3.23 9.75 4.38
C TRP A 407 2.15 9.40 5.39
N HIS A 408 2.54 8.84 6.53
CA HIS A 408 1.56 8.27 7.44
C HIS A 408 0.66 9.30 8.17
N PRO A 409 1.15 10.14 9.10
CA PRO A 409 0.29 11.03 9.89
C PRO A 409 -0.16 12.30 9.12
N PRO A 410 -1.46 12.64 9.13
CA PRO A 410 -1.98 13.79 8.37
C PRO A 410 -1.61 15.13 9.01
N TRP A 411 -1.40 16.13 8.16
CA TRP A 411 -1.14 17.50 8.62
C TRP A 411 -2.41 18.28 8.97
N TYR A 412 -3.52 17.97 8.28
CA TYR A 412 -4.70 18.83 8.26
C TYR A 412 -5.95 18.24 8.89
N SER A 413 -5.87 17.07 9.53
CA SER A 413 -7.05 16.43 10.08
C SER A 413 -7.79 17.29 11.11
N SER A 414 -9.12 17.24 11.05
CA SER A 414 -10.02 17.89 12.02
C SER A 414 -10.51 16.97 13.13
N TYR A 415 -10.07 15.70 13.16
CA TYR A 415 -10.43 14.78 14.23
C TYR A 415 -9.69 15.11 15.53
N ARG A 416 -10.29 14.72 16.67
CA ARG A 416 -9.68 14.92 17.99
C ARG A 416 -8.45 14.04 18.20
N ALA A 417 -8.49 12.80 17.71
CA ALA A 417 -7.35 11.89 17.76
C ALA A 417 -6.22 12.47 16.89
N HIS A 418 -5.00 12.50 17.41
CA HIS A 418 -3.80 12.93 16.69
C HIS A 418 -3.88 14.37 16.10
N TYR A 419 -4.74 15.22 16.67
CA TYR A 419 -4.95 16.59 16.19
C TYR A 419 -3.65 17.41 16.22
N ARG A 420 -3.16 17.80 15.03
CA ARG A 420 -1.91 18.55 14.83
C ARG A 420 -0.67 17.88 15.42
N GLU A 421 -0.66 16.55 15.54
CA GLU A 421 0.44 15.79 16.12
C GLU A 421 1.78 16.03 15.40
N VAL A 422 1.73 16.09 14.06
CA VAL A 422 2.93 16.24 13.21
C VAL A 422 3.07 17.63 12.60
N GLU A 423 2.63 18.66 13.32
CA GLU A 423 2.73 20.06 12.89
C GLU A 423 4.18 20.48 12.57
N CYS A 424 5.16 19.92 13.27
CA CYS A 424 6.58 20.19 13.01
C CYS A 424 7.02 19.75 11.60
N MET A 425 6.49 18.63 11.10
CA MET A 425 6.76 18.15 9.74
C MET A 425 6.11 19.08 8.70
N ARG A 426 4.87 19.50 8.94
CA ARG A 426 4.17 20.51 8.11
C ARG A 426 5.00 21.79 8.00
N VAL A 427 5.39 22.37 9.13
CA VAL A 427 6.20 23.60 9.17
C VAL A 427 7.54 23.43 8.44
N ALA A 428 8.14 22.25 8.51
CA ALA A 428 9.40 21.98 7.82
C ALA A 428 9.23 21.93 6.30
N MET A 429 8.26 21.15 5.80
CA MET A 429 8.21 20.67 4.41
C MET A 429 7.09 21.25 3.54
N GLU A 430 6.04 21.84 4.12
CA GLU A 430 4.88 22.30 3.35
C GLU A 430 5.24 23.34 2.29
N GLU A 431 6.06 24.33 2.67
CA GLU A 431 6.48 25.41 1.76
C GLU A 431 7.20 24.86 0.53
N LEU A 432 8.07 23.85 0.72
CA LEU A 432 8.79 23.20 -0.36
C LEU A 432 7.82 22.44 -1.28
N LEU A 433 6.97 21.57 -0.74
CA LEU A 433 5.99 20.80 -1.50
C LEU A 433 5.03 21.72 -2.28
N TYR A 434 4.59 22.81 -1.64
CA TYR A 434 3.73 23.81 -2.27
C TYR A 434 4.43 24.55 -3.42
N SER A 435 5.71 24.94 -3.25
CA SER A 435 6.49 25.63 -4.29
C SER A 435 6.69 24.80 -5.57
N TYR A 436 6.70 23.47 -5.45
CA TYR A 436 6.76 22.53 -6.56
C TYR A 436 5.38 22.09 -7.08
N GLY A 437 4.31 22.59 -6.46
CA GLY A 437 2.93 22.35 -6.87
C GLY A 437 2.50 20.89 -6.73
N VAL A 438 2.78 20.25 -5.59
CA VAL A 438 2.22 18.93 -5.28
C VAL A 438 0.69 18.99 -5.38
N ASP A 439 0.11 18.05 -6.13
CA ASP A 439 -1.32 18.06 -6.47
C ASP A 439 -2.18 17.37 -5.41
N ILE A 440 -1.72 16.21 -4.93
CA ILE A 440 -2.47 15.36 -3.98
C ILE A 440 -1.52 14.82 -2.92
N VAL A 441 -1.99 14.77 -1.67
CA VAL A 441 -1.33 14.05 -0.59
C VAL A 441 -2.25 12.99 0.00
N PHE A 442 -1.70 11.78 0.19
CA PHE A 442 -2.37 10.67 0.87
C PHE A 442 -1.79 10.40 2.25
N ASN A 443 -2.67 10.24 3.24
CA ASN A 443 -2.31 9.93 4.62
C ASN A 443 -3.11 8.73 5.18
N GLY A 444 -2.56 8.13 6.24
CA GLY A 444 -3.18 7.13 7.10
C GLY A 444 -3.33 7.67 8.53
N HIS A 445 -2.97 6.88 9.54
CA HIS A 445 -2.87 7.18 10.99
C HIS A 445 -4.23 7.36 11.69
N LEU A 446 -5.17 7.97 10.99
CA LEU A 446 -6.53 8.13 11.46
C LEU A 446 -7.38 6.98 10.94
N LEU A 447 -8.06 6.30 11.86
CA LEU A 447 -8.98 5.20 11.57
C LEU A 447 -10.33 5.68 10.96
N MET A 448 -10.30 6.76 10.16
CA MET A 448 -11.47 7.43 9.56
C MET A 448 -11.12 8.03 8.18
N ILE A 449 -12.14 8.25 7.34
CA ILE A 449 -11.98 8.90 6.02
C ILE A 449 -12.20 10.41 6.16
N TRP A 450 -11.38 11.18 5.44
CA TRP A 450 -11.45 12.64 5.40
C TRP A 450 -10.85 13.22 4.12
N THR A 451 -11.34 14.38 3.69
CA THR A 451 -10.83 15.12 2.53
C THR A 451 -10.81 16.61 2.80
N SER A 452 -9.74 17.32 2.41
CA SER A 452 -9.70 18.78 2.54
C SER A 452 -9.11 19.56 1.38
N TYR A 453 -9.45 20.85 1.38
CA TYR A 453 -9.02 21.86 0.44
C TYR A 453 -8.11 22.83 1.18
N CYS A 454 -6.83 22.87 0.82
CA CYS A 454 -5.93 23.89 1.32
C CYS A 454 -5.57 24.85 0.18
N GLN A 455 -5.92 26.13 0.36
CA GLN A 455 -5.36 27.23 -0.40
C GLN A 455 -4.30 27.88 0.48
N ALA A 456 -3.02 27.74 0.14
CA ALA A 456 -1.98 28.49 0.83
C ALA A 456 -2.24 29.99 0.60
N LYS A 457 -2.28 30.76 1.69
CA LYS A 457 -2.50 32.22 1.65
C LYS A 457 -1.25 32.97 1.24
#